data_AF-A0A0Q9UJ59-F1
#
_entry.id   AF-A0A0Q9UJ59-F1
#
_cell.length_a   1.000
_cell.length_b   1.000
_cell.length_c   1.000
_cell.angle_alpha   90.00
_cell.angle_beta   90.00
_cell.angle_gamma   90.00
#
_symmetry.space_group_name_H-M   'P 1'
#
loop_
_entity.id
_entity.type
_entity.pdbx_description
1 polymer ?
#
loop_
_entity_poly.entity_id
_entity_poly.type
_entity_poly.pdbx_seq_one_letter_code
_entity_poly.pdbx_strand_id
1 'polypeptide(L)'
;MSSRPSSRIVGVSAHVAEHVLTIEEVEARVVGASDGFVPPTGVLGRLTGVRRIHHAGPDTQASDLAAEAARTSLASLGLAVADVDLLVFASASQDLVEPATAHIVADLLGARCPVMDVKNACNSWLNGVQVAEALIAMGQYERVLVVTGEMPSRAARWSVRDARQFVESVPGYTMSDAGAAALVERASPGARGEIMHRWFTAESRHWSVGQLPAGGTRHPRDVDKGYFVMDGARLRQAFDSVDVEEIHRALKADGLGVEDFAAVAVHQVAMPYLDVFAARLGLRRDLVVETLPDRGNCASATLPLQWQQIERLDLAGRGEPVLLVGLAGGISVGTMAVRW
;
A
#
# COMPACT_ATOMS: atom_id res chain seq x y z
N MET A 1 -21.39 -29.86 1.13
CA MET A 1 -20.42 -28.88 0.62
C MET A 1 -19.42 -28.65 1.73
N SER A 2 -18.16 -29.06 1.56
CA SER A 2 -17.12 -28.75 2.56
C SER A 2 -17.00 -27.24 2.62
N SER A 3 -17.22 -26.63 3.79
CA SER A 3 -16.99 -25.20 3.99
C SER A 3 -15.55 -24.89 3.57
N ARG A 4 -15.34 -23.86 2.73
CA ARG A 4 -13.97 -23.39 2.45
C ARG A 4 -13.30 -23.06 3.79
N PRO A 5 -12.07 -23.53 4.05
CA PRO A 5 -11.33 -23.10 5.22
C PRO A 5 -11.20 -21.57 5.17
N SER A 6 -11.62 -20.92 6.25
CA SER A 6 -11.60 -19.47 6.39
C SER A 6 -10.27 -19.05 7.00
N SER A 7 -9.78 -17.86 6.66
CA SER A 7 -8.59 -17.24 7.27
C SER A 7 -8.97 -15.87 7.82
N ARG A 8 -8.20 -15.38 8.80
CA ARG A 8 -8.42 -14.08 9.42
C ARG A 8 -7.13 -13.29 9.56
N ILE A 9 -7.27 -11.97 9.49
CA ILE A 9 -6.25 -11.01 9.90
C ILE A 9 -6.40 -10.77 11.41
N VAL A 10 -5.43 -11.18 12.23
CA VAL A 10 -5.57 -11.11 13.70
C VAL A 10 -4.97 -9.86 14.33
N GLY A 11 -4.00 -9.25 13.66
CA GLY A 11 -3.40 -8.00 14.08
C GLY A 11 -2.79 -7.30 12.89
N VAL A 12 -2.91 -5.97 12.88
CA VAL A 12 -2.29 -5.10 11.88
C VAL A 12 -1.53 -4.01 12.63
N SER A 13 -0.32 -3.74 12.20
CA SER A 13 0.45 -2.58 12.65
C SER A 13 0.98 -1.83 11.46
N ALA A 14 1.06 -0.51 11.58
CA ALA A 14 1.69 0.35 10.61
C ALA A 14 2.31 1.55 11.32
N HIS A 15 3.34 2.12 10.71
CA HIS A 15 3.93 3.37 11.12
C HIS A 15 4.49 4.08 9.90
N VAL A 16 4.49 5.41 9.97
CA VAL A 16 5.19 6.26 9.00
C VAL A 16 6.53 6.67 9.59
N ALA A 17 7.49 6.99 8.73
CA ALA A 17 8.80 7.45 9.17
C ALA A 17 8.72 8.75 10.01
N GLU A 18 9.72 8.96 10.87
CA GLU A 18 9.68 10.01 11.89
C GLU A 18 9.89 11.42 11.34
N HIS A 19 10.64 11.59 10.24
CA HIS A 19 10.93 12.92 9.71
C HIS A 19 9.74 13.44 8.91
N VAL A 20 9.05 14.44 9.47
CA VAL A 20 7.93 15.11 8.82
C VAL A 20 8.42 16.27 7.98
N LEU A 21 8.00 16.33 6.72
CA LEU A 21 8.18 17.49 5.85
C LEU A 21 6.81 18.06 5.49
N THR A 22 6.63 19.38 5.56
CA THR A 22 5.46 20.03 4.97
C THR A 22 5.60 20.11 3.46
N ILE A 23 4.47 20.21 2.76
CA ILE A 23 4.49 20.32 1.30
C ILE A 23 5.18 21.61 0.83
N GLU A 24 5.16 22.67 1.64
CA GLU A 24 5.90 23.91 1.40
C GLU A 24 7.41 23.69 1.51
N GLU A 25 7.89 22.89 2.47
CA GLU A 25 9.31 22.53 2.58
C GLU A 25 9.77 21.67 1.40
N VAL A 26 8.90 20.78 0.92
CA VAL A 26 9.13 19.98 -0.30
C VAL A 26 9.25 20.88 -1.53
N GLU A 27 8.34 21.83 -1.71
CA GLU A 27 8.42 22.82 -2.79
C GLU A 27 9.70 23.67 -2.71
N ALA A 28 10.06 24.14 -1.50
CA ALA A 28 11.28 24.91 -1.28
C ALA A 28 12.55 24.09 -1.60
N ARG A 29 12.55 22.79 -1.28
CA ARG A 29 13.65 21.88 -1.63
C ARG A 29 13.79 21.69 -3.13
N VAL A 30 12.67 21.54 -3.85
CA VAL A 30 12.69 21.45 -5.33
C VAL A 30 13.25 22.74 -5.94
N VAL A 31 12.80 23.90 -5.45
CA VAL A 31 13.33 25.22 -5.88
C VAL A 31 14.83 25.33 -5.63
N GLY A 32 15.28 24.99 -4.42
CA GLY A 32 16.70 25.12 -4.04
C GLY A 32 17.64 24.15 -4.76
N ALA A 33 17.12 23.03 -5.26
CA ALA A 33 17.89 22.03 -6.00
C ALA A 33 17.82 22.18 -7.52
N SER A 34 16.94 23.02 -8.06
CA SER A 34 16.71 23.16 -9.50
C SER A 34 17.39 24.40 -10.08
N ASP A 35 18.07 24.25 -11.21
CA ASP A 35 18.69 25.38 -11.92
C ASP A 35 17.68 26.07 -12.84
N GLY A 36 17.23 27.25 -12.45
CA GLY A 36 16.46 28.14 -13.32
C GLY A 36 14.97 27.79 -13.50
N PHE A 37 14.47 26.76 -12.82
CA PHE A 37 13.04 26.44 -12.75
C PHE A 37 12.49 26.64 -11.34
N VAL A 38 11.38 27.37 -11.23
CA VAL A 38 10.65 27.59 -9.97
C VAL A 38 9.21 27.12 -10.18
N PRO A 39 8.76 26.04 -9.53
CA PRO A 39 7.37 25.63 -9.60
C PRO A 39 6.44 26.69 -9.00
N PRO A 40 5.20 26.84 -9.49
CA PRO A 40 4.23 27.75 -8.89
C PRO A 40 3.99 27.40 -7.42
N THR A 41 4.02 28.38 -6.53
CA THR A 41 3.80 28.17 -5.09
C THR A 41 2.47 27.47 -4.80
N GLY A 42 2.49 26.48 -3.92
CA GLY A 42 1.34 25.69 -3.48
C GLY A 42 0.78 24.74 -4.56
N VAL A 43 1.49 24.55 -5.67
CA VAL A 43 1.03 23.68 -6.77
C VAL A 43 0.91 22.23 -6.31
N LEU A 44 1.83 21.74 -5.48
CA LEU A 44 1.79 20.35 -5.01
C LEU A 44 0.58 20.10 -4.13
N GLY A 45 0.31 21.00 -3.17
CA GLY A 45 -0.87 20.93 -2.32
C GLY A 45 -2.18 20.99 -3.12
N ARG A 46 -2.27 21.90 -4.11
CA ARG A 46 -3.48 22.02 -4.96
C ARG A 46 -3.73 20.80 -5.85
N LEU A 47 -2.68 20.20 -6.40
CA LEU A 47 -2.82 19.05 -7.30
C LEU A 47 -3.14 17.76 -6.56
N THR A 48 -2.67 17.61 -5.32
CA THR A 48 -2.66 16.32 -4.62
C THR A 48 -3.52 16.28 -3.37
N GLY A 49 -3.73 17.43 -2.70
CA GLY A 49 -4.36 17.50 -1.38
C GLY A 49 -3.42 17.13 -0.21
N VAL A 50 -2.14 16.89 -0.47
CA VAL A 50 -1.14 16.52 0.53
C VAL A 50 -0.63 17.77 1.25
N ARG A 51 -0.57 17.72 2.58
CA ARG A 51 0.00 18.78 3.43
C ARG A 51 1.35 18.40 4.02
N ARG A 52 1.53 17.12 4.34
CA ARG A 52 2.76 16.61 4.95
C ARG A 52 3.11 15.22 4.41
N ILE A 53 4.41 14.95 4.36
CA ILE A 53 4.98 13.64 4.03
C ILE A 53 5.97 13.22 5.12
N HIS A 54 6.28 11.93 5.15
CA HIS A 54 7.16 11.29 6.12
C HIS A 54 8.32 10.62 5.40
N HIS A 55 9.56 10.99 5.72
CA HIS A 55 10.76 10.37 5.16
C HIS A 55 11.59 9.69 6.24
N ALA A 56 12.20 8.57 5.90
CA ALA A 56 13.13 7.90 6.81
C ALA A 56 14.52 8.55 6.78
N GLY A 57 15.33 8.21 7.78
CA GLY A 57 16.74 8.62 7.82
C GLY A 57 17.56 7.99 6.69
N PRO A 58 18.77 8.52 6.42
CA PRO A 58 19.62 8.03 5.33
C PRO A 58 20.02 6.55 5.48
N ASP A 59 20.09 6.06 6.72
CA ASP A 59 20.53 4.68 7.02
C ASP A 59 19.36 3.68 7.05
N THR A 60 18.11 4.15 7.11
CA THR A 60 16.91 3.30 7.16
C THR A 60 16.58 2.74 5.79
N GLN A 61 16.35 1.43 5.71
CA GLN A 61 15.98 0.69 4.52
C GLN A 61 14.54 0.17 4.58
N ALA A 62 14.07 -0.44 3.49
CA ALA A 62 12.71 -0.99 3.44
C ALA A 62 12.57 -2.16 4.43
N SER A 63 13.58 -3.03 4.54
CA SER A 63 13.57 -4.11 5.52
C SER A 63 13.44 -3.64 6.97
N ASP A 64 14.02 -2.49 7.31
CA ASP A 64 14.02 -1.97 8.68
C ASP A 64 12.62 -1.58 9.11
N LEU A 65 11.92 -0.81 8.27
CA LEU A 65 10.53 -0.41 8.48
C LEU A 65 9.61 -1.63 8.57
N ALA A 66 9.80 -2.63 7.70
CA ALA A 66 9.05 -3.88 7.74
C ALA A 66 9.29 -4.66 9.04
N ALA A 67 10.55 -4.75 9.48
CA ALA A 67 10.93 -5.46 10.71
C ALA A 67 10.41 -4.76 11.97
N GLU A 68 10.40 -3.43 12.01
CA GLU A 68 9.82 -2.66 13.11
C GLU A 68 8.30 -2.86 13.22
N ALA A 69 7.59 -2.84 12.08
CA ALA A 69 6.16 -3.13 12.07
C ALA A 69 5.89 -4.57 12.51
N ALA A 70 6.66 -5.54 12.00
CA ALA A 70 6.57 -6.94 12.42
C ALA A 70 6.72 -7.11 13.94
N ARG A 71 7.76 -6.50 14.54
CA ARG A 71 7.96 -6.51 16.00
C ARG A 71 6.75 -5.96 16.75
N THR A 72 6.21 -4.83 16.28
CA THR A 72 5.04 -4.19 16.88
C THR A 72 3.81 -5.08 16.81
N SER A 73 3.53 -5.67 15.63
CA SER A 73 2.39 -6.58 15.45
C SER A 73 2.52 -7.82 16.33
N LEU A 74 3.67 -8.50 16.31
CA LEU A 74 3.89 -9.70 17.13
C LEU A 74 3.78 -9.40 18.62
N ALA A 75 4.37 -8.30 19.09
CA ALA A 75 4.27 -7.87 20.49
C ALA A 75 2.82 -7.58 20.90
N SER A 76 2.04 -6.91 20.06
CA SER A 76 0.61 -6.63 20.33
C SER A 76 -0.24 -7.89 20.46
N LEU A 77 0.18 -8.99 19.83
CA LEU A 77 -0.47 -10.29 19.87
C LEU A 77 0.10 -11.23 20.95
N GLY A 78 1.15 -10.81 21.65
CA GLY A 78 1.87 -11.66 22.61
C GLY A 78 2.56 -12.87 21.98
N LEU A 79 2.95 -12.76 20.71
CA LEU A 79 3.59 -13.83 19.94
C LEU A 79 5.08 -13.57 19.76
N ALA A 80 5.85 -14.65 19.66
CA ALA A 80 7.25 -14.60 19.27
C ALA A 80 7.38 -14.78 17.75
N VAL A 81 8.51 -14.33 17.18
CA VAL A 81 8.85 -14.60 15.77
C VAL A 81 8.88 -16.11 15.45
N ALA A 82 9.19 -16.94 16.45
CA ALA A 82 9.22 -18.40 16.32
C ALA A 82 7.83 -19.03 16.14
N ASP A 83 6.75 -18.29 16.39
CA ASP A 83 5.36 -18.72 16.17
C ASP A 83 4.90 -18.54 14.72
N VAL A 84 5.71 -17.88 13.89
CA VAL A 84 5.44 -17.64 12.47
C VAL A 84 6.03 -18.77 11.63
N ASP A 85 5.24 -19.32 10.71
CA ASP A 85 5.67 -20.43 9.84
C ASP A 85 5.95 -20.02 8.39
N LEU A 86 5.60 -18.79 8.00
CA LEU A 86 6.00 -18.16 6.75
C LEU A 86 6.07 -16.63 6.91
N LEU A 87 7.12 -16.02 6.39
CA LEU A 87 7.23 -14.57 6.25
C LEU A 87 7.09 -14.15 4.78
N VAL A 88 6.13 -13.28 4.49
CA VAL A 88 5.92 -12.69 3.16
C VAL A 88 6.26 -11.21 3.20
N PHE A 89 7.30 -10.79 2.48
CA PHE A 89 7.57 -9.38 2.25
C PHE A 89 6.80 -8.89 1.02
N ALA A 90 5.85 -8.01 1.24
CA ALA A 90 4.80 -7.64 0.32
C ALA A 90 4.82 -6.13 0.02
N SER A 91 5.85 -5.67 -0.69
CA SER A 91 6.12 -4.25 -0.91
C SER A 91 6.37 -3.87 -2.37
N ALA A 92 6.13 -2.60 -2.73
CA ALA A 92 6.61 -2.00 -3.97
C ALA A 92 8.12 -1.71 -3.92
N SER A 93 8.62 -1.37 -2.74
CA SER A 93 10.03 -1.11 -2.46
C SER A 93 10.78 -2.43 -2.20
N GLN A 94 12.10 -2.40 -2.31
CA GLN A 94 12.98 -3.53 -2.02
C GLN A 94 14.37 -2.99 -1.71
N ASP A 95 15.15 -3.68 -0.87
CA ASP A 95 16.50 -3.23 -0.53
C ASP A 95 17.50 -3.51 -1.65
N LEU A 96 17.30 -4.64 -2.33
CA LEU A 96 18.16 -5.12 -3.39
C LEU A 96 17.37 -6.00 -4.37
N VAL A 97 17.99 -6.37 -5.49
CA VAL A 97 17.37 -7.20 -6.54
C VAL A 97 17.44 -8.69 -6.21
N GLU A 98 18.52 -9.12 -5.56
CA GLU A 98 18.78 -10.51 -5.15
C GLU A 98 19.70 -10.51 -3.92
N PRO A 99 19.36 -11.22 -2.82
CA PRO A 99 18.19 -12.10 -2.62
C PRO A 99 16.85 -11.38 -2.44
N ALA A 100 15.77 -12.12 -2.15
CA ALA A 100 14.50 -11.54 -1.72
C ALA A 100 14.68 -10.69 -0.45
N THR A 101 14.00 -9.54 -0.36
CA THR A 101 14.06 -8.64 0.80
C THR A 101 13.53 -9.32 2.07
N ALA A 102 12.61 -10.27 1.93
CA ALA A 102 12.13 -11.10 3.04
C ALA A 102 13.25 -11.83 3.80
N HIS A 103 14.39 -12.16 3.15
CA HIS A 103 15.54 -12.74 3.86
C HIS A 103 16.19 -11.75 4.83
N ILE A 104 16.28 -10.47 4.45
CA ILE A 104 16.84 -9.41 5.29
C ILE A 104 15.90 -9.17 6.47
N VAL A 105 14.59 -9.10 6.22
CA VAL A 105 13.60 -8.94 7.30
C VAL A 105 13.64 -10.13 8.27
N ALA A 106 13.73 -11.35 7.76
CA ALA A 106 13.85 -12.54 8.59
C ALA A 106 15.09 -12.52 9.48
N ASP A 107 16.25 -12.12 8.94
CA ASP A 107 17.48 -11.96 9.71
C ASP A 107 17.32 -10.90 10.82
N LEU A 108 16.78 -9.72 10.48
CA LEU A 108 16.49 -8.64 11.44
C LEU A 108 15.53 -9.05 12.57
N LEU A 109 14.63 -10.00 12.31
CA LEU A 109 13.69 -10.53 13.29
C LEU A 109 14.21 -11.76 14.04
N GLY A 110 15.29 -12.40 13.56
CA GLY A 110 15.71 -13.72 14.01
C GLY A 110 14.75 -14.86 13.61
N ALA A 111 13.97 -14.66 12.54
CA ALA A 111 13.05 -15.66 12.01
C ALA A 111 13.81 -16.82 11.35
N ARG A 112 13.25 -18.03 11.45
CA ARG A 112 13.82 -19.26 10.84
C ARG A 112 12.87 -19.94 9.87
N CYS A 113 11.68 -19.38 9.68
CA CYS A 113 10.68 -19.88 8.76
C CYS A 113 11.10 -19.61 7.30
N PRO A 114 10.50 -20.33 6.33
CA PRO A 114 10.55 -19.96 4.93
C PRO A 114 10.13 -18.50 4.71
N VAL A 115 10.66 -17.91 3.64
CA VAL A 115 10.39 -16.53 3.28
C VAL A 115 10.14 -16.38 1.78
N MET A 116 9.39 -15.36 1.38
CA MET A 116 9.25 -14.97 -0.04
C MET A 116 8.85 -13.51 -0.19
N ASP A 117 9.15 -12.93 -1.35
CA ASP A 117 8.65 -11.60 -1.74
C ASP A 117 7.41 -11.73 -2.64
N VAL A 118 6.40 -10.88 -2.42
CA VAL A 118 5.22 -10.72 -3.26
C VAL A 118 5.12 -9.26 -3.70
N LYS A 119 5.24 -9.00 -5.01
CA LYS A 119 5.28 -7.63 -5.53
C LYS A 119 4.20 -7.38 -6.58
N ASN A 120 3.31 -6.43 -6.28
CA ASN A 120 2.32 -5.86 -7.18
C ASN A 120 2.12 -4.37 -6.88
N ALA A 121 3.20 -3.58 -6.96
CA ALA A 121 3.21 -2.15 -6.64
C ALA A 121 2.45 -1.84 -5.32
N CYS A 122 1.54 -0.88 -5.30
CA CYS A 122 0.80 -0.51 -4.08
C CYS A 122 -0.18 -1.60 -3.59
N ASN A 123 -0.52 -2.60 -4.40
CA ASN A 123 -1.38 -3.73 -4.00
C ASN A 123 -0.61 -4.83 -3.28
N SER A 124 0.73 -4.72 -3.18
CA SER A 124 1.58 -5.80 -2.68
C SER A 124 1.11 -6.34 -1.33
N TRP A 125 0.79 -5.49 -0.35
CA TRP A 125 0.29 -5.94 0.96
C TRP A 125 -1.02 -6.75 0.86
N LEU A 126 -2.00 -6.28 0.07
CA LEU A 126 -3.25 -7.05 -0.18
C LEU A 126 -2.97 -8.38 -0.88
N ASN A 127 -2.07 -8.40 -1.87
CA ASN A 127 -1.66 -9.64 -2.53
C ASN A 127 -0.89 -10.57 -1.58
N GLY A 128 -0.09 -10.02 -0.65
CA GLY A 128 0.57 -10.78 0.39
C GLY A 128 -0.45 -11.49 1.30
N VAL A 129 -1.50 -10.78 1.71
CA VAL A 129 -2.62 -11.36 2.48
C VAL A 129 -3.37 -12.42 1.66
N GLN A 130 -3.62 -12.18 0.36
CA GLN A 130 -4.23 -13.16 -0.53
C GLN A 130 -3.40 -14.45 -0.65
N VAL A 131 -2.08 -14.33 -0.81
CA VAL A 131 -1.16 -15.47 -0.89
C VAL A 131 -1.12 -16.22 0.44
N ALA A 132 -1.02 -15.49 1.56
CA ALA A 132 -1.06 -16.06 2.91
C ALA A 132 -2.33 -16.89 3.14
N GLU A 133 -3.49 -16.29 2.85
CA GLU A 133 -4.78 -16.96 2.95
C GLU A 133 -4.83 -18.25 2.11
N ALA A 134 -4.38 -18.19 0.84
CA ALA A 134 -4.41 -19.35 -0.04
C ALA A 134 -3.56 -20.51 0.50
N LEU A 135 -2.37 -20.22 1.04
CA LEU A 135 -1.48 -21.23 1.58
C LEU A 135 -1.99 -21.81 2.92
N ILE A 136 -2.65 -20.99 3.75
CA ILE A 136 -3.32 -21.44 4.97
C ILE A 136 -4.54 -22.32 4.63
N ALA A 137 -5.32 -21.91 3.64
CA ALA A 137 -6.48 -22.68 3.17
C ALA A 137 -6.10 -24.08 2.65
N MET A 138 -4.91 -24.21 2.06
CA MET A 138 -4.35 -25.51 1.64
C MET A 138 -3.75 -26.33 2.80
N GLY A 139 -3.63 -25.76 3.99
CA GLY A 139 -3.03 -26.41 5.16
C GLY A 139 -1.50 -26.52 5.10
N GLN A 140 -0.84 -25.70 4.27
CA GLN A 140 0.62 -25.68 4.17
C GLN A 140 1.25 -24.87 5.33
N TYR A 141 0.54 -23.85 5.79
CA TYR A 141 0.92 -22.96 6.88
C TYR A 141 -0.30 -22.68 7.76
N GLU A 142 -0.07 -22.29 9.01
CA GLU A 142 -1.07 -21.89 9.99
C GLU A 142 -0.96 -20.41 10.38
N ARG A 143 0.24 -19.81 10.40
CA ARG A 143 0.49 -18.41 10.81
C ARG A 143 1.50 -17.70 9.92
N VAL A 144 0.97 -16.97 8.94
CA VAL A 144 1.76 -16.23 7.97
C VAL A 144 1.87 -14.77 8.38
N LEU A 145 3.10 -14.28 8.51
CA LEU A 145 3.39 -12.86 8.76
C LEU A 145 3.61 -12.15 7.42
N VAL A 146 2.70 -11.23 7.08
CA VAL A 146 2.79 -10.38 5.89
C VAL A 146 3.32 -9.02 6.30
N VAL A 147 4.46 -8.61 5.75
CA VAL A 147 5.14 -7.36 6.11
C VAL A 147 5.34 -6.51 4.87
N THR A 148 5.42 -5.20 5.02
CA THR A 148 5.83 -4.27 3.96
C THR A 148 6.67 -3.15 4.56
N GLY A 149 7.64 -2.69 3.80
CA GLY A 149 8.42 -1.50 4.11
C GLY A 149 8.57 -0.69 2.84
N GLU A 150 8.03 0.50 2.82
CA GLU A 150 7.98 1.39 1.67
C GLU A 150 9.01 2.50 1.85
N MET A 151 9.87 2.66 0.85
CA MET A 151 10.90 3.71 0.77
C MET A 151 10.81 4.54 -0.52
N PRO A 152 9.60 4.98 -0.95
CA PRO A 152 9.44 5.72 -2.20
C PRO A 152 10.14 7.09 -2.21
N SER A 153 10.48 7.66 -1.05
CA SER A 153 11.18 8.95 -0.96
C SER A 153 12.52 8.94 -1.69
N ARG A 154 13.18 7.78 -1.79
CA ARG A 154 14.45 7.59 -2.50
C ARG A 154 14.34 7.78 -4.01
N ALA A 155 13.14 7.69 -4.55
CA ALA A 155 12.86 7.87 -5.98
C ALA A 155 12.41 9.30 -6.33
N ALA A 156 12.43 10.25 -5.38
CA ALA A 156 12.04 11.63 -5.61
C ALA A 156 13.11 12.41 -6.40
N ARG A 157 12.71 13.10 -7.48
CA ARG A 157 13.61 13.92 -8.31
C ARG A 157 13.69 15.34 -7.77
N TRP A 158 14.64 15.64 -6.90
CA TRP A 158 14.73 16.99 -6.29
C TRP A 158 15.15 18.10 -7.25
N SER A 159 15.98 17.80 -8.25
CA SER A 159 16.41 18.76 -9.27
C SER A 159 15.64 18.52 -10.57
N VAL A 160 14.87 19.52 -10.99
CA VAL A 160 14.12 19.50 -12.25
C VAL A 160 14.57 20.61 -13.20
N ARG A 161 14.59 20.31 -14.49
CA ARG A 161 15.10 21.22 -15.53
C ARG A 161 14.03 22.11 -16.16
N ASP A 162 12.78 21.65 -16.14
CA ASP A 162 11.65 22.30 -16.82
C ASP A 162 10.31 21.91 -16.18
N ALA A 163 9.26 22.64 -16.56
CA ALA A 163 7.90 22.42 -16.06
C ALA A 163 7.35 21.02 -16.38
N ARG A 164 7.75 20.43 -17.51
CA ARG A 164 7.29 19.11 -17.90
C ARG A 164 7.87 18.04 -16.98
N GLN A 165 9.18 18.09 -16.72
CA GLN A 165 9.84 17.16 -15.82
C GLN A 165 9.32 17.32 -14.38
N PHE A 166 9.01 18.55 -13.96
CA PHE A 166 8.34 18.78 -12.68
C PHE A 166 7.00 18.05 -12.58
N VAL A 167 6.12 18.23 -13.57
CA VAL A 167 4.79 17.58 -13.60
C VAL A 167 4.91 16.06 -13.59
N GLU A 168 5.83 15.50 -14.40
CA GLU A 168 6.09 14.05 -14.44
C GLU A 168 6.62 13.50 -13.10
N SER A 169 7.24 14.34 -12.28
CA SER A 169 7.86 13.96 -10.99
C SER A 169 6.95 14.19 -9.77
N VAL A 170 5.77 14.82 -9.93
CA VAL A 170 4.86 15.19 -8.83
C VAL A 170 4.61 14.06 -7.83
N PRO A 171 4.33 12.81 -8.23
CA PRO A 171 4.09 11.72 -7.27
C PRO A 171 5.29 11.45 -6.37
N GLY A 172 6.51 11.66 -6.85
CA GLY A 172 7.72 11.51 -6.05
C GLY A 172 7.80 12.47 -4.87
N TYR A 173 7.10 13.61 -4.93
CA TYR A 173 7.09 14.63 -3.89
C TYR A 173 5.99 14.44 -2.84
N THR A 174 5.06 13.51 -3.07
CA THR A 174 3.91 13.29 -2.19
C THR A 174 3.88 11.91 -1.56
N MET A 175 4.86 11.07 -1.87
CA MET A 175 5.01 9.76 -1.27
C MET A 175 5.70 9.84 0.09
N SER A 176 5.46 8.82 0.92
CA SER A 176 6.00 8.74 2.27
C SER A 176 6.51 7.35 2.55
N ASP A 177 7.54 7.29 3.38
CA ASP A 177 8.17 6.07 3.83
C ASP A 177 7.39 5.52 5.03
N ALA A 178 7.11 4.22 5.01
CA ALA A 178 6.25 3.58 6.00
C ALA A 178 6.50 2.07 6.11
N GLY A 179 6.36 1.54 7.32
CA GLY A 179 6.37 0.10 7.58
C GLY A 179 4.99 -0.38 7.98
N ALA A 180 4.61 -1.60 7.58
CA ALA A 180 3.41 -2.25 8.08
C ALA A 180 3.57 -3.77 8.17
N ALA A 181 2.77 -4.38 9.03
CA ALA A 181 2.73 -5.82 9.22
C ALA A 181 1.31 -6.29 9.55
N ALA A 182 0.97 -7.50 9.11
CA ALA A 182 -0.23 -8.19 9.48
C ALA A 182 0.04 -9.68 9.70
N LEU A 183 -0.57 -10.24 10.74
CA LEU A 183 -0.55 -11.69 10.94
C LEU A 183 -1.85 -12.29 10.41
N VAL A 184 -1.72 -13.29 9.54
CA VAL A 184 -2.84 -14.03 8.96
C VAL A 184 -2.79 -15.46 9.49
N GLU A 185 -3.93 -15.97 9.95
CA GLU A 185 -4.05 -17.34 10.43
C GLU A 185 -5.41 -17.95 10.09
N ARG A 186 -5.57 -19.25 10.35
CA ARG A 186 -6.84 -19.96 10.16
C ARG A 186 -7.93 -19.33 11.03
N ALA A 187 -9.11 -19.12 10.44
CA ALA A 187 -10.29 -18.60 11.12
C ALA A 187 -11.34 -19.69 11.38
N SER A 188 -12.02 -19.57 12.51
CA SER A 188 -13.36 -20.15 12.66
C SER A 188 -14.37 -19.25 11.95
N PRO A 189 -15.43 -19.80 11.33
CA PRO A 189 -16.46 -18.99 10.69
C PRO A 189 -17.04 -17.93 11.63
N GLY A 190 -17.16 -16.69 11.15
CA GLY A 190 -17.69 -15.57 11.93
C GLY A 190 -16.69 -14.93 12.91
N ALA A 191 -15.43 -15.34 12.91
CA ALA A 191 -14.40 -14.72 13.73
C ALA A 191 -14.15 -13.26 13.31
N ARG A 192 -13.79 -12.40 14.27
CA ARG A 192 -13.18 -11.10 13.97
C ARG A 192 -11.94 -11.31 13.09
N GLY A 193 -11.77 -10.44 12.11
CA GLY A 193 -10.69 -10.49 11.14
C GLY A 193 -10.94 -11.45 9.98
N GLU A 194 -12.05 -12.20 9.96
CA GLU A 194 -12.37 -13.15 8.89
C GLU A 194 -12.39 -12.46 7.51
N ILE A 195 -11.63 -13.02 6.57
CA ILE A 195 -11.57 -12.56 5.18
C ILE A 195 -12.81 -13.08 4.44
N MET A 196 -13.80 -12.20 4.27
CA MET A 196 -15.10 -12.52 3.69
C MET A 196 -15.10 -12.46 2.17
N HIS A 197 -14.27 -11.60 1.59
CA HIS A 197 -14.18 -11.36 0.16
C HIS A 197 -12.74 -11.06 -0.24
N ARG A 198 -12.36 -11.51 -1.43
CA ARG A 198 -11.11 -11.11 -2.10
C ARG A 198 -11.29 -11.20 -3.60
N TRP A 199 -10.88 -10.16 -4.32
CA TRP A 199 -10.97 -10.12 -5.77
C TRP A 199 -9.94 -9.16 -6.34
N PHE A 200 -9.40 -9.46 -7.53
CA PHE A 200 -8.37 -8.66 -8.18
C PHE A 200 -8.56 -8.66 -9.70
N THR A 201 -8.21 -7.55 -10.34
CA THR A 201 -8.13 -7.41 -11.81
C THR A 201 -6.92 -6.56 -12.21
N ALA A 202 -6.58 -6.57 -13.49
CA ALA A 202 -5.50 -5.78 -14.05
C ALA A 202 -5.75 -5.36 -15.50
N GLU A 203 -5.47 -4.09 -15.79
CA GLU A 203 -5.44 -3.50 -17.13
C GLU A 203 -4.00 -3.24 -17.55
N SER A 204 -3.23 -4.33 -17.72
CA SER A 204 -1.76 -4.30 -17.83
C SER A 204 -1.21 -3.52 -19.02
N ARG A 205 -2.04 -3.17 -20.02
CA ARG A 205 -1.63 -2.30 -21.13
C ARG A 205 -1.21 -0.89 -20.67
N HIS A 206 -1.64 -0.48 -19.46
CA HIS A 206 -1.34 0.82 -18.87
C HIS A 206 -0.08 0.81 -17.98
N TRP A 207 0.73 -0.24 -18.00
CA TRP A 207 1.87 -0.40 -17.05
C TRP A 207 2.86 0.77 -17.09
N SER A 208 3.02 1.41 -18.26
CA SER A 208 3.97 2.51 -18.45
C SER A 208 3.47 3.87 -17.96
N VAL A 209 2.28 3.94 -17.37
CA VAL A 209 1.68 5.20 -16.88
C VAL A 209 2.44 5.77 -15.70
N GLY A 210 2.87 4.92 -14.77
CA GLY A 210 3.60 5.29 -13.57
C GLY A 210 4.65 4.23 -13.26
N GLN A 211 5.92 4.63 -13.22
CA GLN A 211 7.03 3.68 -13.13
C GLN A 211 8.27 4.31 -12.49
N LEU A 212 9.07 3.44 -11.88
CA LEU A 212 10.48 3.68 -11.58
C LEU A 212 11.30 2.86 -12.60
N PRO A 213 11.80 3.46 -13.69
CA PRO A 213 12.29 2.66 -14.81
C PRO A 213 13.62 1.93 -14.54
N ALA A 214 14.46 2.44 -13.64
CA ALA A 214 15.75 1.82 -13.28
C ALA A 214 15.62 0.71 -12.22
N GLY A 215 16.72 -0.01 -11.98
CA GLY A 215 16.82 -1.06 -10.95
C GLY A 215 16.47 -2.46 -11.44
N GLY A 216 15.98 -2.60 -12.68
CA GLY A 216 15.75 -3.88 -13.37
C GLY A 216 16.57 -4.02 -14.65
N THR A 217 16.37 -5.12 -15.38
CA THR A 217 17.14 -5.44 -16.60
C THR A 217 16.92 -4.46 -17.76
N ARG A 218 15.78 -3.76 -17.80
CA ARG A 218 15.53 -2.71 -18.81
C ARG A 218 16.52 -1.55 -18.68
N HIS A 219 16.80 -1.13 -17.44
CA HIS A 219 17.68 -0.01 -17.12
C HIS A 219 18.49 -0.31 -15.84
N PRO A 220 19.52 -1.17 -15.92
CA PRO A 220 20.16 -1.72 -14.72
C PRO A 220 20.97 -0.69 -13.93
N ARG A 221 21.51 0.34 -14.59
CA ARG A 221 22.43 1.32 -13.99
C ARG A 221 22.21 2.76 -14.49
N ASP A 222 21.01 3.05 -15.00
CA ASP A 222 20.68 4.37 -15.57
C ASP A 222 20.18 5.30 -14.46
N VAL A 223 21.07 6.17 -13.96
CA VAL A 223 20.80 7.07 -12.83
C VAL A 223 19.68 8.07 -13.14
N ASP A 224 19.55 8.51 -14.39
CA ASP A 224 18.50 9.44 -14.80
C ASP A 224 17.12 8.80 -14.79
N LYS A 225 17.06 7.47 -14.79
CA LYS A 225 15.85 6.67 -14.67
C LYS A 225 15.63 6.11 -13.26
N GLY A 226 16.44 6.52 -12.29
CA GLY A 226 16.31 6.19 -10.87
C GLY A 226 15.20 6.97 -10.14
N TYR A 227 14.31 7.64 -10.87
CA TYR A 227 13.26 8.48 -10.29
C TYR A 227 11.88 8.03 -10.73
N PHE A 228 10.90 8.18 -9.84
CA PHE A 228 9.52 7.87 -10.16
C PHE A 228 8.99 8.88 -11.17
N VAL A 229 8.38 8.37 -12.23
CA VAL A 229 7.76 9.19 -13.28
C VAL A 229 6.32 8.76 -13.49
N MET A 230 5.43 9.71 -13.70
CA MET A 230 4.01 9.42 -13.94
C MET A 230 3.38 10.41 -14.91
N ASP A 231 2.54 9.88 -15.80
CA ASP A 231 1.65 10.67 -16.65
C ASP A 231 0.24 10.71 -16.02
N GLY A 232 -0.10 11.82 -15.36
CA GLY A 232 -1.39 11.99 -14.68
C GLY A 232 -2.61 11.96 -15.62
N ALA A 233 -2.43 12.36 -16.88
CA ALA A 233 -3.51 12.32 -17.88
C ALA A 233 -3.79 10.88 -18.31
N ARG A 234 -2.74 10.09 -18.58
CA ARG A 234 -2.88 8.66 -18.87
C ARG A 234 -3.34 7.86 -17.66
N LEU A 235 -2.98 8.28 -16.44
CA LEU A 235 -3.48 7.67 -15.21
C LEU A 235 -5.00 7.77 -15.11
N ARG A 236 -5.57 8.95 -15.43
CA ARG A 236 -7.02 9.13 -15.49
C ARG A 236 -7.66 8.17 -16.49
N GLN A 237 -7.10 8.07 -17.70
CA GLN A 237 -7.59 7.15 -18.73
C GLN A 237 -7.54 5.68 -18.29
N ALA A 238 -6.46 5.29 -17.60
CA ALA A 238 -6.30 3.94 -17.10
C ALA A 238 -7.34 3.62 -16.02
N PHE A 239 -7.60 4.54 -15.10
CA PHE A 239 -8.70 4.39 -14.15
C PHE A 239 -10.06 4.33 -14.84
N ASP A 240 -10.32 5.19 -15.82
CA ASP A 240 -11.56 5.20 -16.60
C ASP A 240 -11.81 3.86 -17.31
N SER A 241 -10.75 3.09 -17.61
CA SER A 241 -10.88 1.75 -18.20
C SER A 241 -11.19 0.61 -17.23
N VAL A 242 -11.10 0.84 -15.92
CA VAL A 242 -11.46 -0.17 -14.90
C VAL A 242 -12.97 -0.40 -14.92
N ASP A 243 -13.38 -1.67 -15.05
CA ASP A 243 -14.77 -2.09 -14.98
C ASP A 243 -15.24 -2.20 -13.52
N VAL A 244 -15.95 -1.18 -13.04
CA VAL A 244 -16.52 -1.16 -11.69
C VAL A 244 -17.67 -2.15 -11.50
N GLU A 245 -18.35 -2.55 -12.58
CA GLU A 245 -19.41 -3.56 -12.52
C GLU A 245 -18.84 -4.95 -12.22
N GLU A 246 -17.60 -5.20 -12.62
CA GLU A 246 -16.89 -6.43 -12.26
C GLU A 246 -16.64 -6.50 -10.75
N ILE A 247 -16.27 -5.38 -10.13
CA ILE A 247 -16.10 -5.26 -8.68
C ILE A 247 -17.43 -5.52 -7.96
N HIS A 248 -18.52 -4.87 -8.40
CA HIS A 248 -19.85 -5.08 -7.83
C HIS A 248 -20.30 -6.54 -7.95
N ARG A 249 -20.06 -7.18 -9.10
CA ARG A 249 -20.39 -8.59 -9.32
C ARG A 249 -19.58 -9.51 -8.40
N ALA A 250 -18.30 -9.22 -8.20
CA ALA A 250 -17.44 -9.99 -7.32
C ALA A 250 -17.87 -9.88 -5.85
N LEU A 251 -18.19 -8.68 -5.37
CA LEU A 251 -18.77 -8.47 -4.03
C LEU A 251 -20.08 -9.23 -3.86
N LYS A 252 -20.99 -9.10 -4.84
CA LYS A 252 -22.29 -9.78 -4.82
C LYS A 252 -22.17 -11.30 -4.83
N ALA A 253 -21.16 -11.86 -5.47
CA ALA A 253 -20.90 -13.30 -5.47
C ALA A 253 -20.56 -13.84 -4.07
N ASP A 254 -19.99 -13.00 -3.20
CA ASP A 254 -19.75 -13.30 -1.78
C ASP A 254 -20.87 -12.77 -0.86
N GLY A 255 -22.00 -12.32 -1.43
CA GLY A 255 -23.17 -11.86 -0.70
C GLY A 255 -23.03 -10.46 -0.09
N LEU A 256 -22.15 -9.62 -0.64
CA LEU A 256 -21.89 -8.26 -0.17
C LEU A 256 -22.32 -7.21 -1.21
N GLY A 257 -22.82 -6.09 -0.71
CA GLY A 257 -23.02 -4.83 -1.42
C GLY A 257 -22.10 -3.73 -0.90
N VAL A 258 -21.94 -2.64 -1.65
CA VAL A 258 -21.12 -1.49 -1.24
C VAL A 258 -21.73 -0.74 -0.05
N GLU A 259 -23.03 -0.90 0.15
CA GLU A 259 -23.82 -0.36 1.26
C GLU A 259 -23.62 -1.12 2.58
N ASP A 260 -23.05 -2.32 2.56
CA ASP A 260 -22.89 -3.17 3.75
C ASP A 260 -21.68 -2.78 4.61
N PHE A 261 -20.77 -1.97 4.09
CA PHE A 261 -19.51 -1.64 4.76
C PHE A 261 -19.68 -0.51 5.76
N ALA A 262 -19.17 -0.71 6.99
CA ALA A 262 -19.14 0.32 8.03
C ALA A 262 -17.99 1.32 7.81
N ALA A 263 -16.87 0.86 7.27
CA ALA A 263 -15.74 1.70 6.90
C ALA A 263 -15.07 1.17 5.64
N VAL A 264 -14.44 2.09 4.88
CA VAL A 264 -13.79 1.77 3.61
C VAL A 264 -12.39 2.38 3.58
N ALA A 265 -11.37 1.52 3.54
CA ALA A 265 -9.99 1.89 3.30
C ALA A 265 -9.69 1.79 1.81
N VAL A 266 -9.20 2.88 1.20
CA VAL A 266 -8.87 2.94 -0.24
C VAL A 266 -7.45 3.45 -0.37
N HIS A 267 -6.62 2.82 -1.19
CA HIS A 267 -5.29 3.34 -1.49
C HIS A 267 -5.39 4.74 -2.14
N GLN A 268 -4.62 5.71 -1.62
CA GLN A 268 -4.75 7.13 -1.95
C GLN A 268 -3.48 7.64 -2.61
N VAL A 269 -3.58 8.04 -3.88
CA VAL A 269 -2.46 8.67 -4.63
C VAL A 269 -2.54 10.19 -4.64
N ALA A 270 -3.77 10.73 -4.70
CA ALA A 270 -4.12 12.15 -4.66
C ALA A 270 -5.63 12.28 -4.38
N MET A 271 -6.04 13.26 -3.59
CA MET A 271 -7.45 13.43 -3.17
C MET A 271 -8.44 13.52 -4.34
N PRO A 272 -8.17 14.28 -5.43
CA PRO A 272 -9.10 14.35 -6.55
C PRO A 272 -9.39 13.00 -7.22
N TYR A 273 -8.42 12.06 -7.22
CA TYR A 273 -8.63 10.73 -7.78
C TYR A 273 -9.46 9.84 -6.86
N LEU A 274 -9.30 10.00 -5.55
CA LEU A 274 -10.10 9.27 -4.55
C LEU A 274 -11.58 9.57 -4.72
N ASP A 275 -11.95 10.83 -4.85
CA ASP A 275 -13.35 11.25 -4.98
C ASP A 275 -14.00 10.68 -6.25
N VAL A 276 -13.27 10.70 -7.37
CA VAL A 276 -13.74 10.13 -8.65
C VAL A 276 -13.93 8.62 -8.53
N PHE A 277 -12.96 7.91 -7.95
CA PHE A 277 -13.05 6.46 -7.79
C PHE A 277 -14.18 6.05 -6.85
N ALA A 278 -14.30 6.72 -5.70
CA ALA A 278 -15.37 6.47 -4.73
C ALA A 278 -16.76 6.68 -5.35
N ALA A 279 -16.95 7.77 -6.10
CA ALA A 279 -18.20 8.03 -6.79
C ALA A 279 -18.53 6.96 -7.85
N ARG A 280 -17.55 6.49 -8.62
CA ARG A 280 -17.76 5.46 -9.65
C ARG A 280 -18.12 4.10 -9.07
N LEU A 281 -17.54 3.74 -7.92
CA LEU A 281 -17.85 2.49 -7.22
C LEU A 281 -19.12 2.61 -6.33
N GLY A 282 -19.76 3.78 -6.29
CA GLY A 282 -20.94 4.00 -5.45
C GLY A 282 -20.64 3.99 -3.94
N LEU A 283 -19.39 4.23 -3.55
CA LEU A 283 -19.00 4.28 -2.15
C LEU A 283 -19.52 5.55 -1.47
N ARG A 284 -20.00 5.39 -0.23
CA ARG A 284 -20.31 6.50 0.65
C ARG A 284 -19.04 7.22 1.08
N ARG A 285 -18.91 8.48 0.66
CA ARG A 285 -17.67 9.25 0.85
C ARG A 285 -17.30 9.49 2.32
N ASP A 286 -18.29 9.57 3.19
CA ASP A 286 -18.16 9.75 4.64
C ASP A 286 -17.63 8.50 5.36
N LEU A 287 -17.71 7.32 4.73
CA LEU A 287 -17.15 6.06 5.25
C LEU A 287 -15.71 5.81 4.77
N VAL A 288 -15.22 6.61 3.82
CA VAL A 288 -13.85 6.48 3.29
C VAL A 288 -12.85 7.08 4.26
N VAL A 289 -11.93 6.25 4.73
CA VAL A 289 -10.92 6.66 5.72
C VAL A 289 -9.80 7.44 5.03
N GLU A 290 -9.60 8.69 5.41
CA GLU A 290 -8.56 9.55 4.84
C GLU A 290 -7.26 9.52 5.65
N THR A 291 -6.15 9.35 4.95
CA THR A 291 -4.80 9.46 5.55
C THR A 291 -3.87 10.34 4.71
N LEU A 292 -4.08 10.41 3.39
CA LEU A 292 -3.21 11.11 2.45
C LEU A 292 -2.87 12.56 2.85
N PRO A 293 -3.81 13.41 3.30
CA PRO A 293 -3.48 14.81 3.57
C PRO A 293 -2.38 14.99 4.63
N ASP A 294 -2.33 14.10 5.63
CA ASP A 294 -1.37 14.20 6.74
C ASP A 294 -0.25 13.17 6.68
N ARG A 295 -0.40 12.11 5.87
CA ARG A 295 0.55 10.99 5.79
C ARG A 295 1.24 10.84 4.44
N GLY A 296 0.80 11.57 3.41
CA GLY A 296 1.23 11.34 2.05
C GLY A 296 0.82 9.96 1.53
N ASN A 297 1.31 9.62 0.34
CA ASN A 297 1.08 8.32 -0.28
C ASN A 297 2.11 7.31 0.27
N CYS A 298 1.66 6.42 1.15
CA CYS A 298 2.49 5.38 1.78
C CYS A 298 2.55 4.07 0.98
N ALA A 299 2.31 4.11 -0.33
CA ALA A 299 2.31 2.96 -1.23
C ALA A 299 1.48 1.78 -0.67
N SER A 300 2.09 0.61 -0.46
CA SER A 300 1.36 -0.57 0.05
C SER A 300 1.04 -0.54 1.55
N ALA A 301 1.64 0.39 2.31
CA ALA A 301 1.33 0.58 3.72
C ALA A 301 0.10 1.48 3.97
N THR A 302 -0.48 2.09 2.92
CA THR A 302 -1.66 2.96 3.05
C THR A 302 -2.87 2.26 3.67
N LEU A 303 -3.19 1.03 3.21
CA LEU A 303 -4.34 0.26 3.71
C LEU A 303 -4.13 -0.17 5.19
N PRO A 304 -2.95 -0.67 5.60
CA PRO A 304 -2.63 -0.87 7.01
C PRO A 304 -2.75 0.38 7.89
N LEU A 305 -2.33 1.55 7.42
CA LEU A 305 -2.49 2.81 8.16
C LEU A 305 -3.95 3.18 8.34
N GLN A 306 -4.77 2.99 7.31
CA GLN A 306 -6.22 3.19 7.40
C GLN A 306 -6.87 2.16 8.33
N TRP A 307 -6.44 0.90 8.32
CA TRP A 307 -6.89 -0.13 9.26
C TRP A 307 -6.71 0.33 10.71
N GLN A 308 -5.50 0.78 11.06
CA GLN A 308 -5.24 1.29 12.41
C GLN A 308 -6.08 2.53 12.75
N GLN A 309 -6.40 3.36 11.75
CA GLN A 309 -7.28 4.50 11.97
C GLN A 309 -8.73 4.08 12.23
N ILE A 310 -9.22 3.02 11.58
CA ILE A 310 -10.53 2.41 11.87
C ILE A 310 -10.54 1.88 13.31
N GLU A 311 -9.48 1.19 13.75
CA GLU A 311 -9.39 0.68 15.13
C GLU A 311 -9.33 1.81 16.15
N ARG A 312 -8.45 2.79 15.93
CA ARG A 312 -8.23 3.90 16.87
C ARG A 312 -9.44 4.82 17.03
N LEU A 313 -10.20 5.02 15.96
CA LEU A 313 -11.36 5.93 15.94
C LEU A 313 -12.70 5.18 16.09
N ASP A 314 -12.68 3.87 16.29
CA ASP A 314 -13.87 3.02 16.45
C ASP A 314 -14.88 3.20 15.30
N LEU A 315 -14.39 3.21 14.06
CA LEU A 315 -15.20 3.52 12.86
C LEU A 315 -16.05 2.35 12.35
N ALA A 316 -15.87 1.16 12.92
CA ALA A 316 -16.64 -0.03 12.57
C ALA A 316 -16.94 -0.83 13.83
N GLY A 317 -18.18 -1.29 13.96
CA GLY A 317 -18.64 -2.12 15.06
C GLY A 317 -18.24 -3.59 14.90
N ARG A 318 -18.32 -4.34 15.98
CA ARG A 318 -18.03 -5.78 15.99
C ARG A 318 -18.96 -6.53 15.02
N GLY A 319 -18.36 -7.24 14.08
CA GLY A 319 -19.03 -8.04 13.07
C GLY A 319 -19.38 -7.26 11.80
N GLU A 320 -19.28 -5.93 11.80
CA GLU A 320 -19.56 -5.11 10.64
C GLU A 320 -18.43 -5.24 9.60
N PRO A 321 -18.74 -5.39 8.30
CA PRO A 321 -17.71 -5.51 7.28
C PRO A 321 -16.92 -4.20 7.07
N VAL A 322 -15.61 -4.35 6.88
CA VAL A 322 -14.72 -3.29 6.39
C VAL A 322 -14.21 -3.67 5.00
N LEU A 323 -14.25 -2.73 4.06
CA LEU A 323 -13.73 -2.92 2.71
C LEU A 323 -12.34 -2.29 2.58
N LEU A 324 -11.39 -3.05 2.05
CA LEU A 324 -10.07 -2.59 1.63
C LEU A 324 -10.02 -2.57 0.10
N VAL A 325 -9.67 -1.43 -0.48
CA VAL A 325 -9.58 -1.22 -1.93
C VAL A 325 -8.16 -0.80 -2.32
N GLY A 326 -7.45 -1.72 -2.96
CA GLY A 326 -6.14 -1.48 -3.52
C GLY A 326 -6.21 -0.91 -4.93
N LEU A 327 -5.41 0.12 -5.18
CA LEU A 327 -5.19 0.72 -6.51
C LEU A 327 -3.68 0.77 -6.74
N ALA A 328 -3.18 0.13 -7.79
CA ALA A 328 -1.74 -0.03 -8.01
C ALA A 328 -1.32 0.24 -9.45
N GLY A 329 -0.05 0.62 -9.64
CA GLY A 329 0.58 0.72 -10.95
C GLY A 329 0.51 -0.61 -11.72
N GLY A 330 0.19 -0.54 -13.01
CA GLY A 330 -0.13 -1.74 -13.81
C GLY A 330 -1.12 -1.46 -14.94
N ILE A 331 -2.32 -0.91 -14.74
CA ILE A 331 -3.00 -0.64 -13.47
C ILE A 331 -3.61 -1.94 -12.92
N SER A 332 -3.54 -2.13 -11.60
CA SER A 332 -4.16 -3.28 -10.90
C SER A 332 -5.11 -2.78 -9.82
N VAL A 333 -6.25 -3.44 -9.68
CA VAL A 333 -7.27 -3.15 -8.66
C VAL A 333 -7.49 -4.41 -7.83
N GLY A 334 -7.62 -4.24 -6.52
CA GLY A 334 -7.95 -5.32 -5.60
C GLY A 334 -8.99 -4.88 -4.58
N THR A 335 -9.90 -5.78 -4.23
CA THR A 335 -10.86 -5.60 -3.14
C THR A 335 -10.74 -6.74 -2.16
N MET A 336 -10.81 -6.42 -0.86
CA MET A 336 -10.85 -7.40 0.21
C MET A 336 -11.82 -6.93 1.28
N ALA A 337 -12.78 -7.76 1.66
CA ALA A 337 -13.67 -7.45 2.78
C ALA A 337 -13.29 -8.29 3.99
N VAL A 338 -13.28 -7.64 5.15
CA VAL A 338 -12.94 -8.28 6.42
C VAL A 338 -14.04 -8.03 7.44
N ARG A 339 -14.39 -9.06 8.20
CA ARG A 339 -15.31 -8.95 9.34
C ARG A 339 -14.61 -8.24 10.50
N TRP A 340 -15.12 -7.10 10.95
CA TRP A 340 -14.49 -6.30 12.00
C TRP A 340 -14.73 -6.78 13.43
#